data_AF-A0A060CE27-F1
#
_entry.id   AF-A0A060CE27-F1
#
_cell.length_a   1.000
_cell.length_b   1.000
_cell.length_c   1.000
_cell.angle_alpha   90.00
_cell.angle_beta   90.00
_cell.angle_gamma   90.00
#
_symmetry.space_group_name_H-M   'P 1'
#
loop_
_entity.id
_entity.type
_entity.pdbx_description
1 polymer ?
#
loop_
_entity_poly.entity_id
_entity_poly.type
_entity_poly.pdbx_seq_one_letter_code
_entity_poly.pdbx_strand_id
1 'polypeptide(L)' 'YIVQHESGGNYNARNGKYIGKYQLDESYLNGDYSAANQDKVAAQYVSQRYGSWVNAMKHWETYHWY' A
#
# COMPACT_ATOMS: atom_id res chain seq x y z
N TYR A 1 4.74 -10.31 0.98
CA TYR A 1 3.62 -11.24 1.22
C TYR A 1 2.32 -10.57 1.67
N ILE A 2 2.26 -9.25 1.93
CA ILE A 2 0.98 -8.53 2.20
C ILE A 2 0.27 -8.12 0.91
N VAL A 3 1.05 -7.82 -0.13
CA VAL A 3 0.55 -7.03 -1.26
C VAL A 3 0.36 -7.90 -2.52
N GLN A 4 0.62 -9.20 -2.41
CA GLN A 4 0.23 -10.17 -3.43
C GLN A 4 -1.23 -10.61 -3.28
N HIS A 5 -1.84 -10.43 -2.11
CA HIS A 5 -3.13 -11.06 -1.80
C HIS A 5 -4.35 -10.11 -1.79
N GLU A 6 -4.18 -8.79 -1.63
CA GLU A 6 -5.34 -7.87 -1.53
C GLU A 6 -5.73 -7.15 -2.83
N SER A 7 -4.80 -6.89 -3.76
CA SER A 7 -5.10 -6.15 -5.01
C SER A 7 -4.86 -6.96 -6.28
N GLY A 8 -4.56 -8.25 -6.16
CA GLY A 8 -4.07 -9.08 -7.26
C GLY A 8 -2.72 -8.63 -7.82
N GLY A 9 -1.99 -7.76 -7.11
CA GLY A 9 -0.71 -7.22 -7.57
C GLY A 9 -0.84 -6.08 -8.59
N ASN A 10 -2.04 -5.55 -8.82
CA ASN A 10 -2.28 -4.59 -9.89
C ASN A 10 -1.89 -3.15 -9.49
N TYR A 11 -0.72 -2.70 -9.94
CA TYR A 11 -0.26 -1.31 -9.79
C TYR A 11 -1.16 -0.28 -10.49
N ASN A 12 -2.02 -0.70 -11.42
CA ASN A 12 -2.98 0.16 -12.10
C ASN A 12 -4.39 0.12 -11.49
N ALA A 13 -4.60 -0.60 -10.38
CA ALA A 13 -5.88 -0.58 -9.67
C ALA A 13 -6.22 0.87 -9.27
N ARG A 14 -7.47 1.30 -9.43
CA ARG A 14 -7.93 2.61 -8.96
C ARG A 14 -9.29 2.46 -8.30
N ASN A 15 -9.40 2.92 -7.08
CA ASN A 15 -10.64 2.92 -6.32
C ASN A 15 -10.87 4.32 -5.71
N GLY A 16 -11.50 5.19 -6.49
CA GLY A 16 -11.65 6.60 -6.13
C GLY A 16 -10.28 7.25 -5.93
N LYS A 17 -10.03 7.75 -4.72
CA LYS A 17 -8.76 8.39 -4.32
C LYS A 17 -7.63 7.40 -4.03
N TYR A 18 -7.90 6.10 -3.98
CA TYR A 18 -6.91 5.08 -3.67
C TYR A 18 -6.31 4.49 -4.95
N ILE A 19 -4.99 4.49 -5.02
CA ILE A 19 -4.23 4.14 -6.21
C ILE A 19 -3.37 2.91 -5.97
N GLY A 20 -3.45 2.02 -6.96
CA GLY A 20 -2.55 0.93 -7.23
C GLY A 20 -2.55 -0.17 -6.20
N LYS A 21 -1.45 -0.90 -6.18
CA LYS A 21 -1.35 -2.21 -5.53
C LYS A 21 -1.57 -2.15 -4.01
N TYR A 22 -1.21 -1.02 -3.40
CA TYR A 22 -1.27 -0.76 -1.96
C TYR A 22 -2.46 0.09 -1.56
N GLN A 23 -3.32 0.47 -2.53
CA GLN A 23 -4.45 1.37 -2.30
C GLN A 23 -4.05 2.64 -1.53
N LEU A 24 -2.92 3.24 -1.93
CA LEU A 24 -2.42 4.47 -1.31
C LEU A 24 -3.29 5.66 -1.72
N ASP A 25 -3.54 6.59 -0.80
CA ASP A 25 -4.17 7.86 -1.18
C ASP A 25 -3.32 8.55 -2.25
N GLU A 26 -3.97 9.05 -3.30
CA GLU A 26 -3.35 9.76 -4.43
C GLU A 26 -2.39 10.86 -3.98
N SER A 27 -2.71 11.53 -2.86
CA SER A 27 -1.86 12.57 -2.26
C SER A 27 -0.46 12.08 -1.90
N TYR A 28 -0.30 10.81 -1.50
CA TYR A 28 1.02 10.25 -1.15
C TYR A 28 1.90 9.98 -2.37
N LEU A 29 1.29 9.80 -3.55
CA LEU A 29 2.00 9.47 -4.77
C LEU A 29 2.51 10.72 -5.51
N ASN A 30 2.09 11.92 -5.10
CA ASN A 30 2.53 13.19 -5.68
C ASN A 30 2.40 13.24 -7.22
N GLY A 31 1.40 12.54 -7.78
CA GLY A 31 1.18 12.42 -9.23
C GLY A 31 2.05 11.36 -9.95
N ASP A 32 2.99 10.73 -9.27
CA ASP A 32 3.78 9.62 -9.81
C ASP A 32 3.16 8.27 -9.40
N TYR A 33 2.37 7.70 -10.30
CA TYR A 33 1.72 6.41 -10.09
C TYR A 33 2.55 5.22 -10.56
N SER A 34 3.85 5.39 -10.83
CA SER A 34 4.71 4.28 -11.22
C SER A 34 4.80 3.22 -10.12
N ALA A 35 5.01 1.96 -10.51
CA ALA A 35 5.15 0.87 -9.55
C ALA A 35 6.29 1.11 -8.55
N ALA A 36 7.40 1.70 -9.02
CA ALA A 36 8.54 2.04 -8.17
C ALA A 36 8.20 3.10 -7.11
N ASN A 37 7.47 4.16 -7.48
CA ASN A 37 7.05 5.17 -6.51
C ASN A 37 6.02 4.59 -5.52
N GLN A 38 5.07 3.79 -6.01
CA GLN A 38 4.12 3.09 -5.15
C GLN A 38 4.81 2.19 -4.12
N ASP A 39 5.79 1.38 -4.55
CA ASP A 39 6.56 0.52 -3.65
C ASP A 39 7.36 1.32 -2.61
N LYS A 40 7.99 2.43 -3.03
CA LYS A 40 8.76 3.32 -2.16
C LYS A 40 7.87 3.98 -1.11
N VAL A 41 6.77 4.60 -1.54
CA VAL A 41 5.82 5.28 -0.65
C VAL A 41 5.16 4.29 0.29
N ALA A 42 4.76 3.12 -0.20
CA ALA A 42 4.19 2.07 0.64
C ALA A 42 5.19 1.59 1.70
N ALA A 43 6.45 1.34 1.31
CA ALA A 43 7.49 0.94 2.26
C ALA A 43 7.75 2.01 3.33
N GLN A 44 7.77 3.29 2.94
CA GLN A 44 7.88 4.40 3.90
C GLN A 44 6.68 4.47 4.84
N TYR A 45 5.46 4.36 4.32
CA TYR A 45 4.23 4.34 5.11
C TYR A 45 4.22 3.17 6.11
N VAL A 46 4.58 1.96 5.68
CA VAL A 46 4.71 0.80 6.57
C VAL A 46 5.74 1.04 7.65
N SER A 47 6.91 1.52 7.26
CA SER A 47 8.00 1.74 8.20
C SER A 47 7.62 2.79 9.25
N GLN A 48 6.87 3.83 8.89
CA GLN A 48 6.46 4.87 9.82
C GLN A 48 5.28 4.42 10.70
N ARG A 49 4.27 3.76 10.12
CA ARG A 49 3.03 3.41 10.82
C ARG A 49 3.13 2.11 11.62
N TYR A 50 3.79 1.11 11.05
CA TYR A 50 3.85 -0.25 11.59
C TYR A 50 5.28 -0.69 11.96
N GLY A 51 6.31 0.05 11.54
CA GLY A 51 7.72 -0.29 11.74
C GLY A 51 8.23 -1.36 10.78
N SER A 52 7.44 -2.40 10.54
CA SER A 52 7.78 -3.48 9.61
C SER A 52 6.55 -4.00 8.87
N TRP A 53 6.78 -4.59 7.70
CA TRP A 53 5.73 -5.30 6.95
C TRP A 53 5.09 -6.40 7.80
N VAL A 54 5.86 -7.11 8.62
CA VAL A 54 5.33 -8.15 9.51
C VAL A 54 4.30 -7.58 10.50
N ASN A 55 4.56 -6.40 11.05
CA ASN A 55 3.60 -5.74 11.95
C ASN A 55 2.39 -5.20 11.20
N ALA A 56 2.57 -4.67 9.98
CA ALA A 56 1.47 -4.26 9.13
C ALA A 56 0.54 -5.44 8.80
N MET A 57 1.10 -6.62 8.56
CA MET A 57 0.34 -7.85 8.35
C MET A 57 -0.47 -8.25 9.58
N LYS A 58 0.14 -8.22 10.77
CA LYS A 58 -0.55 -8.52 12.02
C LYS A 58 -1.70 -7.54 12.28
N HIS A 59 -1.48 -6.26 11.97
CA HIS A 59 -2.53 -5.26 12.07
C HIS A 59 -3.68 -5.57 11.11
N TRP A 60 -3.37 -5.81 9.84
CA TRP A 60 -4.39 -6.16 8.86
C TRP A 60 -5.15 -7.45 9.20
N GLU A 61 -4.47 -8.48 9.69
CA GLU A 61 -5.10 -9.74 10.12
C GLU A 61 -6.08 -9.52 11.30
N THR A 62 -5.79 -8.52 12.14
CA THR A 62 -6.61 -8.19 13.31
C THR A 62 -7.76 -7.23 12.97
N TYR A 63 -7.54 -6.26 12.08
CA TYR A 63 -8.44 -5.13 11.85
C TYR A 63 -9.07 -5.09 10.46
N HIS A 64 -8.58 -5.90 9.52
CA HIS A 64 -9.02 -5.99 8.13
C HIS A 64 -8.97 -4.67 7.34
N TRP A 65 -8.04 -3.77 7.70
CA TRP A 65 -7.74 -2.54 6.96
C TRP A 65 -6.25 -2.17 7.05
N TYR A 66 -5.83 -1.19 6.23
CA TYR A 66 -4.46 -0.72 6.07
C TYR A 66 -4.29 0.81 6.11
#